data_AF-T1A4A6-F1
#
_entry.id   AF-T1A4A6-F1
#
_cell.length_a   1.000
_cell.length_b   1.000
_cell.length_c   1.000
_cell.angle_alpha   90.00
_cell.angle_beta   90.00
_cell.angle_gamma   90.00
#
_symmetry.space_group_name_H-M   'P 1'
#
loop_
_entity.id
_entity.type
_entity.pdbx_description
1 polymer ?
#
loop_
_entity_poly.entity_id
_entity_poly.type
_entity_poly.pdbx_seq_one_letter_code
_entity_poly.pdbx_strand_id
1 'polypeptide(L)'
;MDGFGYIFRAYYSRVSFVTRDGVATGAFTVFGNMLLSLLGTFRPRYLAVIFESRTGNVRSEILPEIKANRTPPPDDLISQIPLIESLIAGLGIPVLSTDGYEADDTIAALA
;
A
#
# COMPACT_ATOMS: atom_id res chain seq x y z
N MET A 1 -5.73 7.50 1.07
CA MET A 1 -4.46 7.25 0.35
C MET A 1 -4.51 5.85 -0.22
N ASP A 2 -4.16 5.65 -1.49
CA ASP A 2 -4.00 4.31 -2.08
C ASP A 2 -2.74 3.64 -1.50
N GLY A 3 -2.94 2.58 -0.70
CA GLY A 3 -1.87 1.87 0.00
C GLY A 3 -0.89 1.21 -0.95
N PHE A 4 -1.35 0.30 -1.82
CA PHE A 4 -0.47 -0.41 -2.73
C PHE A 4 0.18 0.52 -3.76
N GLY A 5 -0.56 1.52 -4.27
CA GLY A 5 0.02 2.52 -5.19
C GLY A 5 1.23 3.23 -4.60
N TYR A 6 1.20 3.59 -3.32
CA TYR A 6 2.34 4.19 -2.62
C TYR A 6 3.44 3.18 -2.28
N ILE A 7 3.09 1.95 -1.90
CA ILE A 7 4.08 0.89 -1.63
C ILE A 7 4.90 0.56 -2.88
N PHE A 8 4.26 0.37 -4.04
CA PHE A 8 4.97 0.13 -5.30
C PHE A 8 5.83 1.32 -5.71
N ARG A 9 5.33 2.55 -5.53
CA ARG A 9 6.13 3.76 -5.77
C ARG A 9 7.37 3.82 -4.87
N ALA A 10 7.23 3.45 -3.61
CA ALA A 10 8.33 3.38 -2.67
C ALA A 10 9.35 2.31 -3.07
N TYR A 11 8.89 1.12 -3.44
CA TYR A 11 9.74 0.03 -3.90
C TYR A 11 10.56 0.38 -5.15
N TYR A 12 9.92 0.96 -6.18
CA TYR A 12 10.59 1.32 -7.43
C TYR A 12 11.41 2.60 -7.38
N SER A 13 11.52 3.26 -6.22
CA SER A 13 12.45 4.39 -6.01
C SER A 13 13.93 4.00 -6.08
N ARG A 14 14.24 2.69 -6.16
CA ARG A 14 15.60 2.10 -6.22
C ARG A 14 16.42 2.29 -4.95
N VAL A 15 15.79 2.64 -3.84
CA VAL A 15 16.42 2.63 -2.53
C VAL A 15 16.47 1.19 -2.01
N SER A 16 17.67 0.70 -1.71
CA SER A 16 17.88 -0.63 -1.14
C SER A 16 18.55 -0.52 0.21
N PHE A 17 17.82 -0.91 1.25
CA PHE A 17 18.31 -1.03 2.61
C PHE A 17 18.04 -2.46 3.08
N VAL A 18 18.98 -3.02 3.83
CA VAL A 18 18.88 -4.36 4.39
C VAL A 18 19.31 -4.29 5.85
N THR A 19 18.53 -4.89 6.75
CA THR A 19 18.89 -4.97 8.16
C THR A 19 20.09 -5.91 8.34
N ARG A 20 20.70 -5.91 9.53
CA ARG A 20 21.78 -6.87 9.86
C ARG A 20 21.33 -8.32 9.72
N ASP A 21 20.05 -8.59 9.92
CA ASP A 21 19.45 -9.93 9.84
C ASP A 21 18.99 -10.29 8.41
N GLY A 22 19.33 -9.46 7.41
CA GLY A 22 19.06 -9.75 5.99
C GLY A 22 17.67 -9.33 5.50
N VAL A 23 16.89 -8.58 6.27
CA VAL A 23 15.53 -8.16 5.89
C VAL A 23 15.59 -6.90 5.03
N ALA A 24 15.04 -6.97 3.82
CA ALA A 24 14.90 -5.80 2.96
C ALA A 24 13.96 -4.77 3.60
N THR A 25 14.33 -3.49 3.57
CA THR A 25 13.60 -2.38 4.21
C THR A 25 13.55 -1.11 3.35
N GLY A 26 13.93 -1.21 2.07
CA GLY A 26 13.93 -0.07 1.14
C GLY A 26 12.54 0.55 0.95
N ALA A 27 11.55 -0.26 0.57
CA ALA A 27 10.18 0.19 0.38
C ALA A 27 9.56 0.66 1.69
N PHE A 28 9.82 -0.05 2.81
CA PHE A 28 9.39 0.37 4.14
C PHE A 28 9.88 1.78 4.50
N THR A 29 11.18 2.04 4.33
CA THR A 29 11.80 3.32 4.67
C THR A 29 11.26 4.45 3.79
N VAL A 30 11.18 4.22 2.48
CA VAL A 30 10.71 5.24 1.54
C VAL A 30 9.22 5.53 1.74
N PHE A 31 8.40 4.50 1.97
CA PHE A 31 6.98 4.66 2.26
C PHE A 31 6.76 5.48 3.54
N GLY A 32 7.50 5.16 4.62
CA GLY A 32 7.41 5.91 5.86
C GLY A 32 7.78 7.38 5.69
N ASN A 33 8.84 7.68 4.94
CA ASN A 33 9.22 9.05 4.63
C ASN A 33 8.15 9.79 3.80
N MET A 34 7.56 9.12 2.80
CA MET A 34 6.44 9.69 2.02
C MET A 34 5.25 10.03 2.92
N LEU A 35 4.90 9.12 3.84
CA LEU A 35 3.78 9.30 4.76
C LEU A 35 4.02 10.44 5.76
N LEU A 36 5.21 10.49 6.37
CA LEU A 36 5.60 11.58 7.28
C LEU A 36 5.62 12.94 6.55
N SER A 37 6.13 12.98 5.32
CA SER A 37 6.13 14.18 4.49
C SER A 37 4.71 14.66 4.18
N LEU A 38 3.79 13.73 3.85
CA LEU A 38 2.38 14.03 3.63
C LEU A 38 1.75 14.65 4.89
N LEU A 39 1.95 14.02 6.05
CA LEU A 39 1.42 14.51 7.33
C LEU A 39 1.96 15.91 7.68
N GLY A 40 3.26 16.14 7.49
CA GLY A 40 3.90 17.42 7.77
C GLY A 40 3.47 18.55 6.83
N THR A 41 3.28 18.23 5.55
CA THR A 41 2.94 19.19 4.49
C THR A 41 1.47 19.58 4.51
N PHE A 42 0.57 18.59 4.50
CA PHE A 42 -0.87 18.83 4.35
C PHE A 42 -1.59 19.00 5.68
N ARG A 43 -1.01 18.49 6.79
CA ARG A 43 -1.63 18.49 8.14
C ARG A 43 -3.12 18.12 8.10
N PRO A 44 -3.47 16.98 7.50
CA PRO A 44 -4.87 16.64 7.27
C PRO A 44 -5.58 16.38 8.61
N ARG A 45 -6.83 16.84 8.73
CA ARG A 45 -7.69 16.50 9.87
C ARG A 45 -8.06 15.01 9.89
N TYR A 46 -8.15 14.41 8.72
CA TYR A 46 -8.50 13.00 8.52
C TYR A 46 -7.56 12.37 7.49
N LEU A 47 -7.05 11.18 7.79
CA LEU A 47 -6.26 10.38 6.87
C LEU A 47 -6.64 8.92 7.06
N ALA A 48 -6.78 8.19 5.95
CA ALA A 48 -6.92 6.74 5.94
C ALA A 48 -6.06 6.16 4.81
N VAL A 49 -5.53 4.96 5.03
CA VAL A 49 -4.89 4.15 3.99
C VAL A 49 -5.89 3.11 3.51
N ILE A 50 -6.06 2.99 2.20
CA ILE A 50 -7.02 2.09 1.59
C ILE A 50 -6.23 0.97 0.89
N PHE A 51 -6.56 -0.28 1.20
CA PHE A 51 -6.04 -1.46 0.50
C PHE A 51 -7.15 -2.15 -0.29
N GLU A 52 -6.73 -2.92 -1.28
CA GLU A 52 -7.59 -3.79 -2.07
C GLU A 52 -8.34 -4.80 -1.17
N SER A 53 -9.49 -5.27 -1.64
CA SER A 53 -10.24 -6.36 -1.00
C SER A 53 -9.39 -7.63 -0.84
N ARG A 54 -9.53 -8.31 0.31
CA ARG A 54 -8.90 -9.63 0.55
C ARG A 54 -9.70 -10.79 -0.04
N THR A 55 -10.96 -10.57 -0.39
CA THR A 55 -11.92 -11.61 -0.81
C THR A 55 -12.12 -11.70 -2.33
N GLY A 56 -11.23 -11.07 -3.11
CA GLY A 56 -11.41 -10.90 -4.56
C GLY A 56 -12.20 -9.64 -4.89
N ASN A 57 -12.36 -9.36 -6.19
CA ASN A 57 -13.08 -8.17 -6.66
C ASN A 57 -14.10 -8.50 -7.75
N VAL A 58 -15.22 -7.78 -7.75
CA VAL A 58 -16.32 -7.97 -8.72
C VAL A 58 -15.84 -7.80 -10.16
N ARG A 59 -14.86 -6.91 -10.39
CA ARG A 59 -14.30 -6.64 -11.73
C ARG A 59 -13.64 -7.89 -12.34
N SER A 60 -12.92 -8.66 -11.54
CA SER A 60 -12.25 -9.89 -11.96
C SER A 60 -13.23 -11.03 -12.26
N GLU A 61 -14.42 -11.01 -11.65
CA GLU A 61 -15.49 -11.96 -11.97
C GLU A 61 -16.16 -11.64 -13.32
N ILE A 62 -16.31 -10.35 -13.64
CA ILE A 62 -16.94 -9.90 -14.89
C ILE A 62 -15.98 -10.01 -16.07
N LEU A 63 -14.70 -9.71 -15.86
CA LEU A 63 -13.68 -9.71 -16.91
C LEU A 63 -12.36 -10.29 -16.37
N PRO A 64 -12.18 -11.63 -16.44
CA PRO A 64 -11.04 -12.33 -15.85
C PRO A 64 -9.66 -11.89 -16.38
N GLU A 65 -9.60 -11.39 -17.62
CA GLU A 65 -8.37 -10.86 -18.21
C GLU A 65 -7.94 -9.50 -17.62
N ILE A 66 -8.81 -8.83 -16.84
CA ILE A 66 -8.43 -7.61 -16.14
C ILE A 66 -7.27 -7.91 -15.20
N LYS A 67 -6.20 -7.12 -15.34
CA LYS A 67 -4.95 -7.25 -14.56
C LYS A 67 -4.21 -8.59 -14.77
N ALA A 68 -4.62 -9.45 -15.70
CA ALA A 68 -3.96 -10.74 -15.96
C ALA A 68 -2.49 -10.60 -16.42
N ASN A 69 -2.14 -9.49 -17.08
CA ASN A 69 -0.78 -9.20 -17.52
C ASN A 69 0.10 -8.56 -16.43
N ARG A 70 -0.37 -8.42 -15.19
CA ARG A 70 0.46 -7.88 -14.11
C ARG A 70 1.42 -8.94 -13.61
N THR A 71 2.71 -8.57 -13.55
CA THR A 71 3.71 -9.40 -12.87
C THR A 71 3.40 -9.41 -11.37
N PRO A 72 3.51 -10.56 -10.69
CA PRO A 72 3.40 -10.61 -9.24
C PRO A 72 4.44 -9.69 -8.58
N PRO A 73 4.13 -9.12 -7.41
CA PRO A 73 5.10 -8.32 -6.67
C PRO A 73 6.33 -9.17 -6.33
N PRO A 74 7.55 -8.59 -6.40
CA PRO A 74 8.77 -9.29 -6.00
C PRO A 74 8.74 -9.76 -4.53
N ASP A 75 9.38 -10.89 -4.22
CA ASP A 75 9.38 -11.48 -2.86
C ASP A 75 9.94 -10.54 -1.78
N ASP A 76 10.96 -9.76 -2.14
CA ASP A 76 11.56 -8.77 -1.23
C ASP A 76 10.60 -7.61 -0.95
N LEU A 77 9.69 -7.27 -1.87
CA LEU A 77 8.59 -6.35 -1.60
C LEU A 77 7.53 -7.00 -0.70
N ILE A 78 7.15 -8.25 -0.99
CA ILE A 78 6.13 -8.97 -0.21
C ILE A 78 6.53 -9.03 1.28
N SER A 79 7.79 -9.35 1.56
CA SER A 79 8.32 -9.40 2.94
C SER A 79 8.25 -8.07 3.69
N GLN A 80 8.15 -6.94 2.98
CA GLN A 80 8.08 -5.59 3.57
C GLN A 80 6.65 -5.13 3.86
N ILE A 81 5.62 -5.74 3.24
CA ILE A 81 4.22 -5.33 3.41
C ILE A 81 3.78 -5.38 4.89
N PRO A 82 4.04 -6.46 5.66
CA PRO A 82 3.63 -6.51 7.08
C PRO A 82 4.31 -5.43 7.94
N LEU A 83 5.55 -5.05 7.60
CA LEU A 83 6.26 -3.97 8.29
C LEU A 83 5.60 -2.62 7.99
N ILE A 84 5.18 -2.40 6.75
CA ILE A 84 4.49 -1.19 6.33
C ILE A 84 3.10 -1.09 6.99
N GLU A 85 2.34 -2.19 7.04
CA GLU A 85 1.07 -2.24 7.77
C GLU A 85 1.26 -1.92 9.26
N SER A 86 2.32 -2.48 9.88
CA SER A 86 2.68 -2.20 11.27
C SER A 86 3.05 -0.73 11.49
N LEU A 87 3.74 -0.10 10.54
CA LEU A 87 4.05 1.33 10.58
C LEU A 87 2.78 2.19 10.52
N ILE A 88 1.85 1.89 9.61
CA ILE A 88 0.58 2.62 9.47
C ILE A 88 -0.22 2.50 10.78
N ALA A 89 -0.32 1.30 11.34
CA ALA A 89 -0.97 1.04 12.62
C ALA A 89 -0.29 1.78 13.77
N GLY A 90 1.05 1.79 13.83
CA GLY A 90 1.83 2.48 14.85
C GLY A 90 1.66 4.01 14.82
N LEU A 91 1.33 4.58 13.67
CA LEU A 91 0.97 6.00 13.52
C LEU A 91 -0.50 6.30 13.85
N GLY A 92 -1.30 5.28 14.21
CA GLY A 92 -2.72 5.42 14.50
C GLY A 92 -3.58 5.75 13.28
N ILE A 93 -3.09 5.45 12.07
CA ILE A 93 -3.80 5.76 10.84
C ILE A 93 -4.76 4.59 10.51
N PRO A 94 -6.07 4.85 10.35
CA PRO A 94 -7.01 3.83 9.93
C PRO A 94 -6.64 3.20 8.59
N VAL A 95 -6.71 1.87 8.55
CA VAL A 95 -6.63 1.08 7.32
C VAL A 95 -8.03 0.62 6.96
N LEU A 96 -8.48 0.93 5.75
CA LEU A 96 -9.79 0.53 5.23
C LEU A 96 -9.61 -0.42 4.05
N SER A 97 -10.54 -1.35 3.93
CA SER A 97 -10.73 -2.23 2.78
C SER A 97 -12.22 -2.54 2.70
N THR A 98 -12.74 -2.65 1.49
CA THR A 98 -14.16 -2.94 1.25
C THR A 98 -14.25 -4.25 0.49
N ASP A 99 -14.91 -5.25 1.09
CA ASP A 99 -15.04 -6.58 0.50
C ASP A 99 -15.67 -6.50 -0.90
N GLY A 100 -15.04 -7.17 -1.87
CA GLY A 100 -15.49 -7.21 -3.26
C GLY A 100 -15.12 -5.99 -4.12
N TYR A 101 -14.54 -4.94 -3.53
CA TYR A 101 -14.19 -3.70 -4.24
C TYR A 101 -12.69 -3.45 -4.27
N GLU A 102 -12.26 -2.70 -5.28
CA GLU A 102 -10.88 -2.26 -5.37
C GLU A 102 -10.63 -1.01 -4.50
N ALA A 103 -9.36 -0.73 -4.24
CA ALA A 103 -8.98 0.44 -3.44
C ALA A 103 -9.45 1.76 -4.08
N ASP A 104 -9.41 1.86 -5.41
CA ASP A 104 -9.90 3.01 -6.18
C ASP A 104 -11.41 3.20 -6.04
N ASP A 105 -12.21 2.12 -6.04
CA ASP A 105 -13.65 2.16 -5.81
C ASP A 105 -13.97 2.75 -4.43
N THR A 106 -13.26 2.28 -3.40
CA THR A 106 -13.44 2.77 -2.01
C THR A 106 -13.01 4.24 -1.88
N ILE A 107 -11.90 4.62 -2.53
CA ILE A 107 -11.44 6.02 -2.55
C ILE A 107 -12.48 6.91 -3.24
N ALA A 108 -13.02 6.48 -4.38
CA ALA A 108 -14.02 7.23 -5.12
C ALA A 108 -15.32 7.42 -4.34
N ALA A 109 -15.73 6.42 -3.55
CA ALA A 109 -16.92 6.52 -2.70
C ALA A 109 -16.76 7.48 -1.51
N LEU A 110 -15.52 7.74 -1.06
CA LEU A 110 -15.20 8.63 0.07
C LEU A 110 -14.93 10.09 -0.34
N ALA A 111 -14.68 10.36 -1.62
CA ALA A 111 -14.31 11.67 -2.16
C ALA A 111 -15.53 12.58 -2.38
#